data_AF-A0A8I0GXN6-F1
#
_entry.id   AF-A0A8I0GXN6-F1
#
_cell.length_a   1.000
_cell.length_b   1.000
_cell.length_c   1.000
_cell.angle_alpha   90.00
_cell.angle_beta   90.00
_cell.angle_gamma   90.00
#
_symmetry.space_group_name_H-M   'P 1'
#
loop_
_entity.id
_entity.type
_entity.pdbx_description
1 polymer ?
#
loop_
_entity_poly.entity_id
_entity_poly.type
_entity_poly.pdbx_seq_one_letter_code
_entity_poly.pdbx_strand_id
1 'polypeptide(L)'
;MDPNKVNAQVIDVINQVQLATMSPQVVLTSGAGKAYQSVAQSAAIAVQDAADALRNVSTIATTAAGVAMAQYLATGEDKYAKALTQAQSLMQGATDDFARVGTAAATVLKDFPAG
;
A
#
# COMPACT_ATOMS: atom_id res chain seq x y z
N MET A 1 -51.48 -18.60 33.23
CA MET A 1 -50.17 -18.50 32.52
C MET A 1 -49.68 -17.08 32.73
N ASP A 2 -48.57 -16.91 33.44
CA ASP A 2 -47.99 -15.57 33.64
C ASP A 2 -47.50 -15.03 32.30
N PRO A 3 -48.01 -13.88 31.81
CA PRO A 3 -47.54 -13.27 30.57
C PRO A 3 -46.06 -12.85 30.62
N ASN A 4 -45.47 -12.82 31.82
CA ASN A 4 -44.12 -12.34 32.08
C ASN A 4 -43.06 -13.46 32.24
N LYS A 5 -43.43 -14.75 32.07
CA LYS A 5 -42.45 -15.85 32.12
C LYS A 5 -42.06 -16.27 30.71
N VAL A 6 -41.01 -15.61 30.20
CA VAL A 6 -40.38 -15.97 28.92
C VAL A 6 -39.86 -17.41 29.00
N ASN A 7 -40.01 -18.18 27.92
CA ASN A 7 -39.57 -19.57 27.83
C ASN A 7 -38.04 -19.68 28.05
N ALA A 8 -37.61 -20.54 28.98
CA ALA A 8 -36.20 -20.73 29.33
C ALA A 8 -35.32 -21.12 28.13
N GLN A 9 -35.84 -21.90 27.18
CA GLN A 9 -35.12 -22.27 25.96
C GLN A 9 -34.86 -21.05 25.06
N VAL A 10 -35.80 -20.09 25.03
CA VAL A 10 -35.62 -18.84 24.27
C VAL A 10 -34.55 -17.98 24.90
N ILE A 11 -34.51 -17.90 26.24
CA ILE A 11 -33.46 -17.17 26.98
C ILE A 11 -32.08 -17.80 26.71
N ASP A 12 -31.97 -19.12 26.74
CA ASP A 12 -30.71 -19.83 26.48
C ASP A 12 -30.22 -19.62 25.05
N VAL A 13 -31.10 -19.71 24.05
CA VAL A 13 -30.76 -19.42 22.65
C VAL A 13 -30.29 -17.96 22.49
N ILE A 14 -30.95 -16.99 23.11
CA ILE A 14 -30.53 -15.58 23.04
C ILE A 14 -29.13 -15.39 23.65
N ASN A 15 -28.86 -16.00 24.81
CA ASN A 15 -27.56 -15.93 25.46
C ASN A 15 -26.46 -16.58 24.60
N GLN A 16 -26.74 -17.73 23.99
CA GLN A 16 -25.80 -18.41 23.08
C GLN A 16 -25.53 -17.58 21.81
N VAL A 17 -26.56 -16.98 21.22
CA VAL A 17 -26.40 -16.08 20.06
C VAL A 17 -25.59 -14.84 20.44
N GLN A 18 -25.84 -14.25 21.61
CA GLN A 18 -25.08 -13.11 22.09
C GLN A 18 -23.60 -13.46 22.30
N LEU A 19 -23.28 -14.62 22.86
CA LEU A 19 -21.89 -15.09 23.01
C LEU A 19 -21.24 -15.39 21.64
N ALA A 20 -21.97 -16.00 20.72
CA ALA A 20 -21.46 -16.34 19.39
C ALA A 20 -21.21 -15.11 18.51
N THR A 21 -21.87 -13.97 18.79
CA THR A 21 -21.78 -12.75 17.95
C THR A 21 -21.05 -11.58 18.62
N MET A 22 -21.07 -11.52 19.95
CA MET A 22 -20.57 -10.39 20.73
C MET A 22 -19.59 -10.79 21.83
N SER A 23 -19.12 -12.04 21.86
CA SER A 23 -18.03 -12.40 22.78
C SER A 23 -16.78 -11.55 22.50
N PRO A 24 -15.95 -11.29 23.53
CA PRO A 24 -14.71 -10.56 23.37
C PRO A 24 -13.82 -11.11 22.25
N GLN A 25 -13.79 -12.44 22.06
CA GLN A 25 -13.03 -13.08 20.99
C GLN A 25 -13.53 -12.68 19.59
N VAL A 26 -14.83 -12.68 19.35
CA VAL A 26 -15.41 -12.29 18.05
C VAL A 26 -15.14 -10.82 17.75
N VAL A 27 -15.23 -9.96 18.76
CA VAL A 27 -14.90 -8.53 18.62
C VAL A 27 -13.42 -8.33 18.31
N LEU A 28 -12.53 -9.07 18.99
CA LEU A 28 -11.08 -9.00 18.75
C LEU A 28 -10.69 -9.51 17.36
N THR A 29 -11.18 -10.67 16.94
CA THR A 29 -10.88 -11.23 15.61
C THR A 29 -11.49 -10.36 14.50
N SER A 30 -12.71 -9.85 14.67
CA SER A 30 -13.32 -8.90 13.73
C SER A 30 -12.55 -7.58 13.66
N GLY A 31 -12.11 -7.06 14.81
CA GLY A 31 -11.27 -5.86 14.90
C GLY A 31 -9.91 -6.04 14.24
N ALA A 32 -9.24 -7.17 14.50
CA ALA A 32 -7.97 -7.52 13.88
C ALA A 32 -8.11 -7.68 12.36
N GLY A 33 -9.16 -8.35 11.88
CA GLY A 33 -9.43 -8.47 10.45
C GLY A 33 -9.66 -7.11 9.76
N LYS A 34 -10.38 -6.19 10.41
CA LYS A 34 -10.55 -4.81 9.91
C LYS A 34 -9.24 -4.02 9.91
N ALA A 35 -8.44 -4.18 10.97
CA ALA A 35 -7.12 -3.54 11.04
C ALA A 35 -6.19 -4.07 9.94
N TYR A 36 -6.18 -5.39 9.71
CA TYR A 36 -5.43 -6.01 8.62
C TYR A 36 -5.86 -5.47 7.26
N GLN A 37 -7.17 -5.36 7.01
CA GLN A 37 -7.69 -4.75 5.77
C GLN A 37 -7.24 -3.28 5.61
N SER A 38 -7.25 -2.49 6.69
CA SER A 38 -6.80 -1.10 6.66
C SER A 38 -5.29 -0.98 6.38
N VAL A 39 -4.48 -1.83 7.00
CA VAL A 39 -3.03 -1.90 6.74
C VAL A 39 -2.75 -2.35 5.31
N ALA A 40 -3.46 -3.37 4.83
CA ALA A 40 -3.34 -3.83 3.45
C ALA A 40 -3.69 -2.74 2.44
N GLN A 41 -4.75 -1.96 2.70
CA GLN A 41 -5.12 -0.83 1.87
C GLN A 41 -4.06 0.27 1.90
N SER A 42 -3.54 0.61 3.08
CA SER A 42 -2.48 1.62 3.21
C SER A 42 -1.19 1.20 2.48
N ALA A 43 -0.80 -0.07 2.62
CA ALA A 43 0.33 -0.64 1.89
C ALA A 43 0.11 -0.60 0.37
N ALA A 44 -1.10 -0.93 -0.10
CA ALA A 44 -1.44 -0.84 -1.51
C ALA A 44 -1.38 0.60 -2.05
N ILE A 45 -1.87 1.58 -1.29
CA ILE A 45 -1.79 3.01 -1.65
C ILE A 45 -0.33 3.45 -1.73
N ALA A 46 0.51 3.08 -0.76
CA ALA A 46 1.93 3.44 -0.78
C ALA A 46 2.65 2.90 -2.03
N VAL A 47 2.33 1.67 -2.45
CA VAL A 47 2.87 1.10 -3.70
C VAL A 47 2.35 1.83 -4.94
N GLN A 48 1.08 2.22 -4.96
CA GLN A 48 0.50 3.01 -6.04
C GLN A 48 1.15 4.39 -6.15
N ASP A 49 1.29 5.12 -5.04
CA ASP A 49 1.96 6.42 -5.00
C ASP A 49 3.40 6.33 -5.48
N ALA A 50 4.13 5.27 -5.09
CA ALA A 50 5.49 5.04 -5.54
C ALA A 50 5.55 4.71 -7.05
N ALA A 51 4.59 3.95 -7.58
CA ALA A 51 4.49 3.68 -9.02
C ALA A 51 4.22 4.97 -9.81
N ASP A 52 3.34 5.83 -9.30
CA ASP A 52 3.02 7.13 -9.91
C ASP A 52 4.23 8.07 -9.87
N ALA A 53 4.98 8.10 -8.76
CA ALA A 53 6.23 8.84 -8.65
C ALA A 53 7.26 8.35 -9.68
N LEU A 54 7.45 7.03 -9.80
CA LEU A 54 8.34 6.43 -10.81
C LEU A 54 7.92 6.83 -12.23
N ARG A 55 6.63 6.79 -12.55
CA ARG A 55 6.12 7.17 -13.87
C ARG A 55 6.37 8.66 -14.18
N ASN A 56 6.16 9.53 -13.20
CA ASN A 56 6.41 10.97 -13.33
C ASN A 56 7.90 11.24 -13.56
N VAL A 57 8.76 10.64 -12.73
CA VAL A 57 10.22 10.77 -12.87
C VAL A 57 10.71 10.21 -14.20
N SER A 58 10.21 9.04 -14.63
CA SER A 58 10.59 8.44 -15.92
C SER A 58 10.24 9.34 -17.09
N THR A 59 9.10 10.03 -17.04
CA THR A 59 8.68 10.99 -18.06
C THR A 59 9.63 12.19 -18.11
N ILE A 60 9.96 12.76 -16.95
CA ILE A 60 10.90 13.89 -16.84
C ILE A 60 12.29 13.49 -17.33
N ALA A 61 12.80 12.36 -16.84
CA ALA A 61 14.12 11.83 -17.18
C ALA A 61 14.23 11.55 -18.68
N THR A 62 13.23 10.90 -19.29
CA THR A 62 13.23 10.61 -20.73
C THR A 62 13.19 11.88 -21.57
N THR A 63 12.38 12.87 -21.15
CA THR A 63 12.31 14.17 -21.83
C THR A 63 13.64 14.92 -21.75
N ALA A 64 14.23 14.99 -20.55
CA ALA A 64 15.53 15.61 -20.33
C ALA A 64 16.64 14.91 -21.13
N ALA A 65 16.64 13.58 -21.15
CA ALA A 65 17.58 12.79 -21.94
C ALA A 65 17.44 13.05 -23.44
N GLY A 66 16.21 13.11 -23.97
CA GLY A 66 15.97 13.43 -25.38
C GLY A 66 16.51 14.81 -25.78
N VAL A 67 16.24 15.84 -24.97
CA VAL A 67 16.75 17.20 -25.21
C VAL A 67 18.28 17.25 -25.10
N ALA A 68 18.85 16.63 -24.07
CA ALA A 68 20.29 16.58 -23.89
C ALA A 68 20.98 15.84 -25.04
N MET A 69 20.41 14.73 -25.52
CA MET A 69 20.94 14.00 -26.68
C MET A 69 20.89 14.84 -27.95
N ALA A 70 19.78 15.53 -28.23
CA ALA A 70 19.68 16.41 -29.39
C ALA A 70 20.75 17.52 -29.36
N GLN A 71 20.96 18.14 -28.20
CA GLN A 71 21.96 19.19 -28.05
C GLN A 71 23.40 18.66 -28.12
N TYR A 72 23.66 17.46 -27.58
CA TYR A 72 24.96 16.82 -27.71
C TYR A 72 25.29 16.53 -29.17
N LEU A 73 24.34 16.00 -29.94
CA LEU A 73 24.52 15.74 -31.38
C LEU A 73 24.70 17.03 -32.18
N ALA A 74 24.02 18.11 -31.80
CA ALA A 74 24.09 19.39 -32.52
C ALA A 74 25.37 20.18 -32.23
N THR A 75 25.90 20.12 -31.01
CA THR A 75 26.99 20.99 -30.54
C THR A 75 28.29 20.26 -30.23
N GLY A 76 28.23 18.96 -29.95
CA GLY A 76 29.34 18.17 -29.45
C GLY A 76 29.78 18.51 -28.01
N GLU A 77 29.07 19.39 -27.30
CA GLU A 77 29.50 19.84 -25.98
C GLU A 77 29.22 18.81 -24.88
N ASP A 78 30.26 18.42 -24.14
CA ASP A 78 30.21 17.43 -23.05
C ASP A 78 29.22 17.74 -21.91
N LYS A 79 28.82 19.00 -21.74
CA LYS A 79 27.82 19.38 -20.73
C LYS A 79 26.48 18.66 -20.96
N TYR A 80 26.15 18.37 -22.21
CA TYR A 80 24.94 17.64 -22.58
C TYR A 80 25.06 16.14 -22.33
N ALA A 81 26.26 15.56 -22.49
CA ALA A 81 26.54 14.19 -22.07
C ALA A 81 26.40 14.04 -20.54
N LYS A 82 26.85 15.03 -19.75
CA LYS A 82 26.64 15.05 -18.30
C LYS A 82 25.15 15.10 -17.92
N ALA A 83 24.35 15.89 -18.63
CA ALA A 83 22.91 15.96 -18.41
C ALA A 83 22.21 14.61 -18.71
N LEU A 84 22.65 13.89 -19.75
CA LEU A 84 22.19 12.53 -20.04
C LEU A 84 22.47 11.56 -18.88
N THR A 85 23.68 11.59 -18.32
CA THR A 85 24.04 10.75 -17.16
C THR A 85 23.18 11.08 -15.94
N GLN A 86 22.91 12.36 -15.68
CA GLN A 86 22.04 12.77 -14.58
C GLN A 86 20.59 12.30 -14.78
N ALA A 87 20.06 12.39 -16.00
CA ALA A 87 18.72 11.88 -16.31
C ALA A 87 18.62 10.36 -16.08
N GLN A 88 19.65 9.59 -16.46
CA GLN A 88 19.71 8.15 -16.19
C GLN A 88 19.79 7.87 -14.68
N SER A 89 20.60 8.61 -13.94
CA SER A 89 20.70 8.47 -12.48
C SER A 89 19.37 8.77 -11.78
N LEU A 90 18.61 9.75 -12.28
CA LEU A 90 17.29 10.08 -11.75
C LEU A 90 16.31 8.91 -11.94
N MET A 91 16.33 8.28 -13.11
CA MET A 91 15.49 7.12 -13.40
C MET A 91 15.88 5.88 -12.58
N GLN A 92 17.17 5.67 -12.36
CA GLN A 92 17.66 4.61 -11.47
C GLN A 92 17.18 4.85 -10.03
N GLY A 93 17.36 6.07 -9.51
CA GLY A 93 16.92 6.42 -8.16
C GLY A 93 15.41 6.20 -7.95
N ALA A 94 14.58 6.59 -8.91
CA ALA A 94 13.14 6.35 -8.84
C ALA A 94 12.78 4.86 -8.88
N THR A 95 13.53 4.05 -9.64
CA THR A 95 13.34 2.59 -9.69
C THR A 95 13.69 1.95 -8.35
N ASP A 96 14.81 2.38 -7.76
CA ASP A 96 15.26 1.92 -6.45
C ASP A 96 14.27 2.33 -5.35
N ASP A 97 13.74 3.56 -5.41
CA ASP A 97 12.69 4.06 -4.50
C ASP A 97 11.43 3.21 -4.57
N PHE A 98 10.94 2.94 -5.79
CA PHE A 98 9.77 2.08 -5.99
C PHE A 98 9.98 0.68 -5.42
N ALA A 99 11.14 0.07 -5.67
CA ALA A 99 11.48 -1.25 -5.13
C ALA A 99 11.55 -1.25 -3.59
N ARG A 100 12.13 -0.20 -2.99
CA ARG A 100 12.20 -0.06 -1.52
C ARG A 100 10.81 0.08 -0.91
N VAL A 101 9.95 0.92 -1.48
CA VAL A 101 8.57 1.08 -1.00
C VAL A 101 7.79 -0.23 -1.16
N GLY A 102 7.90 -0.91 -2.30
CA GLY A 102 7.27 -2.21 -2.52
C GLY A 102 7.70 -3.26 -1.49
N THR A 103 9.00 -3.32 -1.19
CA THR A 103 9.54 -4.25 -0.18
C THR A 103 9.04 -3.90 1.23
N ALA A 104 9.03 -2.61 1.59
CA ALA A 104 8.53 -2.16 2.88
C ALA A 104 7.02 -2.46 3.05
N ALA A 105 6.22 -2.18 2.02
CA ALA A 105 4.79 -2.47 2.00
C ALA A 105 4.50 -3.97 2.14
N ALA A 106 5.23 -4.82 1.42
CA ALA A 106 5.13 -6.28 1.53
C ALA A 106 5.51 -6.78 2.93
N THR A 107 6.55 -6.19 3.53
CA THR A 107 6.99 -6.53 4.89
C THR A 107 5.93 -6.16 5.92
N VAL A 108 5.39 -4.94 5.86
CA VAL A 108 4.30 -4.49 6.74
C VAL A 108 3.10 -5.43 6.66
N LEU A 109 2.72 -5.85 5.45
CA LEU A 109 1.61 -6.79 5.24
C LEU A 109 1.89 -8.19 5.81
N LYS A 110 3.11 -8.69 5.65
CA LYS A 110 3.52 -10.01 6.15
C LYS A 110 3.56 -10.04 7.68
N ASP A 111 4.01 -8.96 8.30
CA ASP A 111 4.23 -8.88 9.73
C ASP A 111 2.96 -8.45 10.49
N PHE A 112 1.93 -7.93 9.80
CA PHE A 112 0.69 -7.54 10.44
C PHE A 112 -0.22 -8.76 10.69
N PRO A 113 -0.66 -9.00 11.94
CA PRO A 113 -1.49 -10.16 12.26
C PRO A 113 -2.89 -10.04 11.63
N ALA A 114 -3.33 -11.08 10.93
CA ALA A 114 -4.64 -11.12 10.28
C ALA A 114 -5.83 -11.34 11.24
N GLY A 115 -5.54 -11.62 12.52
CA GLY A 115 -6.54 -11.92 13.56
C GLY A 115 -6.82 -13.41 13.77
#